data_AF-A0A4U0V8N1-F1
#
_entry.id   AF-A0A4U0V8N1-F1
#
_cell.length_a   1.000
_cell.length_b   1.000
_cell.length_c   1.000
_cell.angle_alpha   90.00
_cell.angle_beta   90.00
_cell.angle_gamma   90.00
#
_symmetry.space_group_name_H-M   'P 1'
#
loop_
_entity.id
_entity.type
_entity.pdbx_description
1 polymer ?
#
loop_
_entity_poly.entity_id
_entity_poly.type
_entity_poly.pdbx_seq_one_letter_code
_entity_poly.pdbx_strand_id
1 'polypeptide(L)'
;MLVDVIFPGWVPFSQLGEAKNVPGFILAHDQVLAYDFKHFVGGHLERSGNRQDVLVQKEFMNDLFTNCKYAIDQSATNNPILGAGPLLAAVSAKDIGSPWALFKAYLDLVVGYCTNTTNEKWLNRLAGADVFDTDNAMTMIESLRIDYGVLGPFQL
;
A
#
# COMPACT_ATOMS: atom_id res chain seq x y z
N MET A 1 -19.90 -10.06 -10.86
CA MET A 1 -18.88 -9.48 -11.75
C MET A 1 -17.78 -8.92 -10.84
N LEU A 2 -16.50 -9.25 -11.10
CA LEU A 2 -15.35 -8.77 -10.32
C LEU A 2 -14.53 -7.85 -11.22
N VAL A 3 -14.80 -6.55 -11.14
CA VAL A 3 -14.22 -5.52 -12.01
C VAL A 3 -13.38 -4.58 -11.15
N ASP A 4 -12.22 -4.17 -11.68
CA ASP A 4 -11.26 -3.27 -11.03
C ASP A 4 -10.80 -3.70 -9.64
N VAL A 5 -10.77 -5.01 -9.41
CA VAL A 5 -10.10 -5.64 -8.26
C VAL A 5 -8.78 -6.27 -8.68
N ILE A 6 -8.78 -7.00 -9.81
CA ILE A 6 -7.58 -7.59 -10.40
C ILE A 6 -7.21 -6.86 -11.68
N PHE A 7 -5.94 -6.47 -11.80
CA PHE A 7 -5.37 -5.76 -12.95
C PHE A 7 -4.27 -6.65 -13.57
N PRO A 8 -4.60 -7.54 -14.52
CA PRO A 8 -3.65 -8.53 -15.03
C PRO A 8 -2.38 -7.90 -15.62
N GLY A 9 -1.25 -8.07 -14.95
CA GLY A 9 0.07 -7.58 -15.39
C GLY A 9 0.39 -6.15 -14.96
N TRP A 10 -0.49 -5.52 -14.19
CA TRP A 10 -0.35 -4.15 -13.71
C TRP A 10 -0.53 -4.10 -12.20
N VAL A 11 0.08 -3.09 -11.59
CA VAL A 11 -0.32 -2.70 -10.24
C VAL A 11 -1.77 -2.17 -10.29
N PRO A 12 -2.50 -2.16 -9.17
CA PRO A 12 -3.80 -1.52 -9.13
C PRO A 12 -3.72 -0.07 -9.60
N PHE A 13 -4.78 0.41 -10.25
CA PHE A 13 -4.95 1.85 -10.51
C PHE A 13 -4.83 2.63 -9.17
N SER A 14 -4.46 3.90 -9.25
CA SER A 14 -4.20 4.79 -8.10
C SER A 14 -5.16 4.55 -6.92
N GLN A 15 -4.63 4.72 -5.72
CA GLN A 15 -5.38 4.58 -4.47
C GLN A 15 -6.10 3.22 -4.37
N LEU A 16 -5.39 2.15 -4.77
CA LEU A 16 -5.82 0.75 -4.83
C LEU A 16 -7.19 0.56 -5.49
N GLY A 17 -7.28 1.05 -6.74
CA GLY A 17 -8.45 0.98 -7.60
C GLY A 17 -9.66 1.73 -7.07
N GLU A 18 -9.43 2.72 -6.19
CA GLU A 18 -10.41 3.52 -5.45
C GLU A 18 -11.36 2.72 -4.55
N ALA A 19 -10.87 1.64 -3.96
CA ALA A 19 -11.62 0.84 -3.00
C ALA A 19 -12.13 1.68 -1.82
N LYS A 20 -13.45 1.62 -1.54
CA LYS A 20 -14.04 2.17 -0.30
C LYS A 20 -13.83 1.26 0.92
N ASN A 21 -13.42 0.02 0.69
CA ASN A 21 -13.14 -0.98 1.71
C ASN A 21 -11.88 -1.75 1.29
N VAL A 22 -10.72 -1.27 1.74
CA VAL A 22 -9.41 -1.87 1.44
C VAL A 22 -9.28 -3.29 2.02
N PRO A 23 -9.73 -3.59 3.27
CA PRO A 23 -9.76 -4.97 3.76
C PRO A 23 -10.56 -5.91 2.85
N GLY A 24 -11.71 -5.45 2.35
CA GLY A 24 -12.53 -6.19 1.40
C GLY A 24 -11.85 -6.38 0.04
N PHE A 25 -11.15 -5.36 -0.46
CA PHE A 25 -10.36 -5.42 -1.70
C PHE A 25 -9.24 -6.48 -1.63
N ILE A 26 -8.54 -6.54 -0.50
CA ILE A 26 -7.52 -7.57 -0.23
C ILE A 26 -8.19 -8.97 -0.20
N LEU A 27 -9.27 -9.12 0.57
CA LEU A 27 -9.99 -10.39 0.70
C LEU A 27 -10.55 -10.90 -0.64
N ALA A 28 -10.94 -10.02 -1.55
CA ALA A 28 -11.52 -10.38 -2.84
C ALA A 28 -10.57 -11.24 -3.70
N HIS A 29 -9.25 -11.13 -3.50
CA HIS A 29 -8.25 -11.98 -4.16
C HIS A 29 -8.39 -13.45 -3.75
N ASP A 30 -8.67 -13.73 -2.47
CA ASP A 30 -8.91 -15.09 -1.99
C ASP A 30 -10.27 -15.62 -2.46
N GLN A 31 -11.28 -14.75 -2.44
CA GLN A 31 -12.62 -15.11 -2.88
C GLN A 31 -12.65 -15.52 -4.34
N VAL A 32 -11.97 -14.77 -5.23
CA VAL A 32 -11.94 -15.15 -6.65
C VAL A 32 -11.15 -16.44 -6.88
N LEU A 33 -10.09 -16.68 -6.11
CA LEU A 33 -9.32 -17.93 -6.19
C LEU A 33 -10.14 -19.16 -5.75
N ALA A 34 -11.23 -19.01 -4.99
CA ALA A 34 -12.09 -20.13 -4.63
C ALA A 34 -12.93 -20.67 -5.82
N TYR A 35 -13.10 -19.89 -6.89
CA TYR A 35 -13.82 -20.34 -8.08
C TYR A 35 -12.92 -21.17 -9.00
N ASP A 36 -13.54 -22.10 -9.73
CA ASP A 36 -12.93 -22.76 -10.88
C ASP A 36 -13.13 -21.88 -12.12
N PHE A 37 -12.05 -21.24 -12.57
CA PHE A 37 -12.06 -20.38 -13.76
C PHE A 37 -10.77 -20.53 -14.55
N LYS A 38 -10.90 -20.50 -15.88
CA LYS A 38 -9.76 -20.49 -16.81
C LYS A 38 -9.36 -19.08 -17.23
N HIS A 39 -10.35 -18.21 -17.42
CA HIS A 39 -10.18 -16.85 -17.90
C HIS A 39 -10.75 -15.87 -16.89
N PHE A 40 -10.06 -14.76 -16.70
CA PHE A 40 -10.48 -13.63 -15.88
C PHE A 40 -10.63 -12.40 -16.78
N VAL A 41 -11.79 -11.75 -16.75
CA VAL A 41 -12.05 -10.51 -17.48
C VAL A 41 -12.17 -9.39 -16.45
N GLY A 42 -11.12 -8.56 -16.38
CA GLY A 42 -11.06 -7.37 -15.52
C GLY A 42 -11.84 -6.19 -16.12
N GLY A 43 -11.70 -5.01 -15.50
CA GLY A 43 -12.36 -3.79 -15.97
C GLY A 43 -11.54 -2.96 -16.96
N HIS A 44 -10.27 -2.74 -16.63
CA HIS A 44 -9.40 -1.82 -17.38
C HIS A 44 -8.14 -2.48 -17.92
N LEU A 45 -7.45 -1.71 -18.76
CA LEU A 45 -6.17 -1.99 -19.42
C LEU A 45 -6.29 -3.00 -20.58
N GLU A 46 -5.18 -3.60 -20.99
CA GLU A 46 -5.01 -4.09 -22.36
C GLU A 46 -5.17 -5.60 -22.52
N ARG A 47 -5.37 -6.36 -21.43
CA ARG A 47 -5.49 -7.82 -21.51
C ARG A 47 -6.45 -8.45 -20.51
N SER A 48 -7.03 -9.57 -20.93
CA SER A 48 -7.63 -10.53 -20.00
C SER A 48 -6.55 -11.21 -19.16
N GLY A 49 -6.98 -11.75 -18.02
CA GLY A 49 -6.12 -12.49 -17.11
C GLY A 49 -6.50 -13.95 -16.97
N ASN A 50 -5.80 -14.61 -16.06
CA ASN A 50 -6.07 -15.97 -15.63
C ASN A 50 -5.79 -16.10 -14.12
N ARG A 51 -5.82 -17.33 -13.60
CA ARG A 51 -5.55 -17.61 -12.19
C ARG A 51 -4.16 -17.14 -11.72
N GLN A 52 -3.15 -17.23 -12.58
CA GLN A 52 -1.81 -16.77 -12.25
C GLN A 52 -1.76 -15.25 -12.05
N ASP A 53 -2.52 -14.48 -12.83
CA ASP A 53 -2.58 -13.02 -12.66
C ASP A 53 -3.17 -12.63 -11.30
N VAL A 54 -4.19 -13.35 -10.84
CA VAL A 54 -4.75 -13.16 -9.50
C VAL A 54 -3.73 -13.50 -8.42
N LEU A 55 -2.99 -14.61 -8.58
CA LEU A 55 -1.95 -15.01 -7.62
C LEU A 55 -0.82 -13.98 -7.54
N VAL A 56 -0.39 -13.45 -8.69
CA VAL A 56 0.64 -12.41 -8.76
C VAL A 56 0.15 -11.13 -8.09
N GLN A 57 -1.09 -10.69 -8.35
CA GLN A 57 -1.58 -9.48 -7.70
C GLN A 57 -1.83 -9.68 -6.20
N LYS A 58 -2.28 -10.87 -5.78
CA LYS A 58 -2.37 -11.22 -4.36
C LYS A 58 -1.01 -11.15 -3.67
N GLU A 59 0.04 -11.64 -4.33
CA GLU A 59 1.42 -11.54 -3.83
C GLU A 59 1.84 -10.07 -3.68
N PHE A 60 1.56 -9.22 -4.68
CA PHE A 60 1.80 -7.78 -4.61
C PHE A 60 1.08 -7.13 -3.44
N MET A 61 -0.22 -7.40 -3.26
CA MET A 61 -1.02 -6.85 -2.16
C MET A 61 -0.46 -7.25 -0.79
N ASN A 62 -0.02 -8.50 -0.63
CA ASN A 62 0.58 -8.99 0.62
C ASN A 62 1.94 -8.33 0.92
N ASP A 63 2.78 -8.17 -0.11
CA ASP A 63 4.08 -7.50 0.04
C ASP A 63 3.86 -6.02 0.40
N LEU A 64 2.97 -5.32 -0.31
CA LEU A 64 2.63 -3.92 -0.02
C LEU A 64 2.10 -3.75 1.41
N PHE A 65 1.15 -4.59 1.82
CA PHE A 65 0.62 -4.59 3.19
C PHE A 65 1.73 -4.80 4.22
N THR A 66 2.58 -5.80 4.01
CA THR A 66 3.65 -6.16 4.95
C THR A 66 4.69 -5.04 5.06
N ASN A 67 5.12 -4.49 3.92
CA ASN A 67 6.11 -3.41 3.86
C ASN A 67 5.58 -2.13 4.50
N CYS A 68 4.33 -1.77 4.21
CA CYS A 68 3.68 -0.60 4.80
C CYS A 68 3.48 -0.77 6.32
N LYS A 69 3.05 -1.94 6.77
CA LYS A 69 2.92 -2.23 8.20
C LYS A 69 4.28 -2.13 8.90
N TYR A 70 5.31 -2.72 8.31
CA TYR A 70 6.68 -2.65 8.83
C TYR A 70 7.14 -1.18 8.95
N ALA A 71 6.91 -0.35 7.93
CA ALA A 71 7.25 1.06 7.96
C ALA A 71 6.61 1.79 9.15
N ILE A 72 5.30 1.57 9.36
CA ILE A 72 4.56 2.14 10.49
C ILE A 72 5.11 1.61 11.82
N ASP A 73 5.31 0.31 11.99
CA ASP A 73 5.80 -0.27 13.24
C ASP A 73 7.19 0.28 13.59
N GLN A 74 8.11 0.33 12.62
CA GLN A 74 9.47 0.81 12.85
C GLN A 74 9.53 2.30 13.15
N SER A 75 8.57 3.08 12.65
CA SER A 75 8.52 4.53 12.91
C SER A 75 8.27 4.90 14.37
N ALA A 76 7.71 3.97 15.15
CA ALA A 76 7.52 4.10 16.59
C ALA A 76 8.77 3.73 17.42
N THR A 77 9.87 3.34 16.77
CA THR A 77 11.07 2.83 17.43
C THR A 77 12.27 3.78 17.26
N ASN A 78 13.42 3.40 17.83
CA ASN A 78 14.70 4.08 17.60
C ASN A 78 15.40 3.61 16.31
N ASN A 79 14.66 3.08 15.34
CA ASN A 79 15.22 2.68 14.05
C ASN A 79 15.92 3.90 13.40
N PRO A 80 17.19 3.80 12.97
CA PRO A 80 17.95 4.95 12.48
C PRO A 80 17.47 5.49 11.13
N ILE A 81 16.69 4.69 10.38
CA ILE A 81 16.14 5.05 9.08
C ILE A 81 14.68 5.49 9.23
N LEU A 82 13.90 4.73 10.00
CA LEU A 82 12.44 4.87 10.07
C LEU A 82 11.92 5.53 11.33
N GLY A 83 12.69 5.55 12.42
CA GLY A 83 12.27 6.14 13.69
C GLY A 83 11.87 7.60 13.49
N ALA A 84 10.60 7.93 13.73
CA ALA A 84 10.05 9.24 13.38
C ALA A 84 10.52 10.35 14.34
N GLY A 85 11.01 10.01 15.54
CA GLY A 85 11.38 10.97 16.59
C GLY A 85 12.30 12.11 16.11
N PRO A 86 13.47 11.83 15.49
CA PRO A 86 14.35 12.86 14.96
C PRO A 86 13.70 13.74 13.87
N LEU A 87 12.94 13.13 12.96
CA LEU A 87 12.23 13.85 11.90
C LEU A 87 11.18 14.80 12.50
N LEU A 88 10.35 14.29 13.41
CA LEU A 88 9.29 15.06 14.04
C LEU A 88 9.86 16.20 14.91
N ALA A 89 10.96 15.97 15.62
CA ALA A 89 11.67 17.03 16.35
C ALA A 89 12.17 18.13 15.41
N ALA A 90 12.74 17.76 14.26
CA ALA A 90 13.23 18.71 13.26
C ALA A 90 12.10 19.52 12.61
N VAL A 91 10.96 18.88 12.32
CA VAL A 91 9.76 19.55 11.77
C VAL A 91 9.16 20.49 12.81
N SER A 92 8.99 20.04 14.05
CA SER A 92 8.42 20.87 15.13
C SER A 92 9.24 22.13 15.41
N ALA A 93 10.57 22.08 15.21
CA ALA A 93 11.44 23.22 15.40
C ALA A 93 11.31 24.28 14.28
N LYS A 94 10.86 23.88 13.08
CA LYS A 94 10.71 24.76 11.91
C LYS A 94 9.27 25.23 11.71
N ASP A 95 8.29 24.37 11.96
CA ASP A 95 6.86 24.62 11.80
C ASP A 95 6.16 24.54 13.16
N ILE A 96 6.39 25.56 13.98
CA ILE A 96 5.98 25.60 15.37
C ILE A 96 4.45 25.60 15.46
N GLY A 97 3.90 24.60 16.14
CA GLY A 97 2.46 24.52 16.43
C GLY A 97 1.60 23.92 15.32
N SER A 98 2.20 23.34 14.27
CA SER A 98 1.47 22.67 13.18
C SER A 98 1.45 21.14 13.38
N PRO A 99 0.42 20.56 14.03
CA PRO A 99 0.29 19.10 14.15
C PRO A 99 0.13 18.43 12.79
N TRP A 100 -0.44 19.13 11.80
CA TRP A 100 -0.57 18.60 10.44
C TRP A 100 0.76 18.48 9.71
N ALA A 101 1.69 19.42 9.91
CA ALA A 101 3.02 19.31 9.32
C ALA A 101 3.79 18.12 9.90
N LEU A 102 3.70 17.90 11.21
CA LEU A 102 4.27 16.72 11.87
C LEU A 102 3.69 15.43 11.29
N PHE A 103 2.37 15.36 11.21
CA PHE A 103 1.69 14.16 10.75
C PHE A 103 1.95 13.88 9.26
N LYS A 104 1.99 14.92 8.41
CA LYS A 104 2.35 14.80 7.00
C LYS A 104 3.78 14.32 6.79
N ALA A 105 4.74 14.89 7.53
CA ALA A 105 6.14 14.45 7.44
C ALA A 105 6.31 12.98 7.86
N TYR A 106 5.56 12.55 8.88
CA TYR A 106 5.48 11.13 9.24
C TYR A 106 4.93 10.27 8.10
N LEU A 107 3.77 10.64 7.52
CA LEU A 107 3.18 9.88 6.42
C LEU A 107 4.15 9.78 5.23
N ASP A 108 4.83 10.87 4.88
CA ASP A 108 5.81 10.88 3.79
C ASP A 108 6.97 9.92 4.04
N LEU A 109 7.45 9.84 5.28
CA LEU A 109 8.50 8.90 5.68
C LEU A 109 8.05 7.44 5.48
N VAL A 110 6.88 7.07 6.01
CA VAL A 110 6.44 5.68 5.98
C VAL A 110 5.96 5.26 4.59
N VAL A 111 5.30 6.14 3.84
CA VAL A 111 4.87 5.89 2.45
C VAL A 111 6.09 5.76 1.55
N GLY A 112 7.06 6.66 1.67
CA GLY A 112 8.29 6.62 0.87
C GLY A 112 9.05 5.31 1.07
N TYR A 113 9.19 4.85 2.32
CA TYR A 113 9.82 3.55 2.59
C TYR A 113 9.00 2.39 2.04
N CYS A 114 7.69 2.32 2.33
CA CYS A 114 6.83 1.24 1.86
C CYS A 114 6.88 1.11 0.32
N THR A 115 6.81 2.24 -0.39
CA THR A 115 6.87 2.29 -1.85
C THR A 115 8.20 1.77 -2.34
N ASN A 116 9.32 2.31 -1.84
CA ASN A 116 10.66 1.93 -2.29
C ASN A 116 10.94 0.44 -2.06
N THR A 117 10.63 -0.07 -0.86
CA THR A 117 10.84 -1.49 -0.52
C THR A 117 9.95 -2.42 -1.35
N THR A 118 8.70 -2.04 -1.61
CA THR A 118 7.83 -2.81 -2.51
C THR A 118 8.40 -2.82 -3.93
N ASN A 119 8.89 -1.67 -4.39
CA ASN A 119 9.44 -1.51 -5.72
C ASN A 119 10.76 -2.26 -5.98
N GLU A 120 11.51 -2.64 -4.93
CA GLU A 120 12.67 -3.55 -5.08
C GLU A 120 12.31 -4.85 -5.80
N LYS A 121 11.08 -5.34 -5.60
CA LYS A 121 10.57 -6.57 -6.21
C LYS A 121 9.65 -6.32 -7.40
N TRP A 122 8.85 -5.25 -7.36
CA TRP A 122 7.69 -5.10 -8.24
C TRP A 122 7.90 -4.24 -9.49
N LEU A 123 8.92 -3.37 -9.52
CA LEU A 123 9.23 -2.51 -10.68
C LEU A 123 9.37 -3.28 -12.01
N ASN A 124 9.96 -4.48 -11.96
CA ASN A 124 10.18 -5.31 -13.15
C ASN A 124 9.16 -6.45 -13.30
N ARG A 125 8.12 -6.50 -12.45
CA ARG A 125 7.12 -7.59 -12.43
C ARG A 125 5.73 -7.11 -12.82
N LEU A 126 5.34 -5.90 -12.41
CA LEU A 126 4.04 -5.31 -12.73
C LEU A 126 4.26 -3.93 -13.35
N ALA A 127 3.61 -3.68 -14.48
CA ALA A 127 3.66 -2.37 -15.11
C ALA A 127 2.93 -1.33 -14.26
N GLY A 128 3.39 -0.08 -14.31
CA GLY A 128 2.83 1.04 -13.56
C GLY A 128 3.26 1.13 -12.09
N ALA A 129 4.12 0.22 -11.62
CA ALA A 129 4.65 0.26 -10.25
C ALA A 129 5.42 1.57 -9.96
N ASP A 130 6.16 2.09 -10.94
CA ASP A 130 6.84 3.39 -10.88
C ASP A 130 5.88 4.60 -10.95
N VAL A 131 4.62 4.38 -11.34
CA VAL A 131 3.61 5.42 -11.53
C VAL A 131 2.67 5.51 -10.33
N PHE A 132 2.09 4.40 -9.89
CA PHE A 132 0.99 4.40 -8.91
C PHE A 132 1.33 3.77 -7.56
N ASP A 133 2.50 3.15 -7.35
CA ASP A 133 2.75 2.48 -6.08
C ASP A 133 2.85 3.43 -4.89
N THR A 134 3.25 4.69 -5.10
CA THR A 134 3.20 5.71 -4.04
C THR A 134 1.76 5.95 -3.57
N ASP A 135 0.82 6.07 -4.50
CA ASP A 135 -0.60 6.29 -4.18
C ASP A 135 -1.24 5.05 -3.54
N ASN A 136 -0.87 3.88 -4.05
CA ASN A 136 -1.32 2.59 -3.52
C ASN A 136 -0.78 2.35 -2.10
N ALA A 137 0.50 2.68 -1.86
CA ALA A 137 1.13 2.63 -0.55
C ALA A 137 0.47 3.60 0.43
N MET A 138 0.18 4.84 0.01
CA MET A 138 -0.53 5.80 0.86
C MET A 138 -1.90 5.27 1.29
N THR A 139 -2.66 4.68 0.36
CA THR A 139 -3.97 4.09 0.66
C THR A 139 -3.86 2.87 1.58
N MET A 140 -2.84 2.03 1.37
CA MET A 140 -2.55 0.90 2.26
C MET A 140 -2.17 1.37 3.68
N ILE A 141 -1.35 2.42 3.81
CA ILE A 141 -0.97 3.01 5.11
C ILE A 141 -2.19 3.56 5.84
N GLU A 142 -3.08 4.27 5.14
CA GLU A 142 -4.31 4.75 5.76
C GLU A 142 -5.22 3.60 6.20
N SER A 143 -5.39 2.55 5.38
CA SER A 143 -6.17 1.38 5.80
C SER A 143 -5.53 0.68 7.01
N LEU A 144 -4.20 0.50 7.04
CA LEU A 144 -3.50 -0.06 8.19
C LEU A 144 -3.77 0.74 9.48
N ARG A 145 -3.83 2.08 9.38
CA ARG A 145 -4.13 2.95 10.52
C ARG A 145 -5.60 2.91 10.93
N ILE A 146 -6.51 3.02 9.95
CA ILE A 146 -7.95 3.21 10.17
C ILE A 146 -8.66 1.88 10.41
N ASP A 147 -8.41 0.87 9.58
CA ASP A 147 -9.12 -0.40 9.59
C ASP A 147 -8.43 -1.45 10.47
N TYR A 148 -7.09 -1.39 10.59
CA TYR A 148 -6.30 -2.40 11.32
C TYR A 148 -5.68 -1.89 12.63
N GLY A 149 -5.82 -0.60 12.96
CA GLY A 149 -5.34 -0.02 14.22
C GLY A 149 -3.81 0.00 14.36
N VAL A 150 -3.07 0.00 13.26
CA VAL A 150 -1.60 0.10 13.25
C VAL A 150 -1.21 1.58 13.28
N LEU A 151 -1.02 2.15 14.47
CA LEU A 151 -0.94 3.62 14.65
C LEU A 151 0.49 4.20 14.66
N GLY A 152 1.52 3.37 14.70
CA GLY A 152 2.91 3.83 14.75
C GLY A 152 3.18 4.69 16.01
N PRO A 153 3.88 5.84 15.90
CA PRO A 153 4.25 6.68 17.04
C PRO A 153 3.08 7.48 17.64
N PHE A 154 1.89 7.40 17.05
CA PHE A 154 0.69 8.13 17.49
C PHE A 154 -0.32 7.26 18.26
N GLN A 155 0.16 6.17 18.89
CA GLN A 155 -0.64 5.39 19.82
C GLN A 155 -1.00 6.27 21.04
N LEU A 156 -2.29 6.59 21.20
CA LEU A 156 -2.86 7.21 22.39
C LEU A 156 -3.51 6.13 23.27
#